data_AF-A0AAW0U8X0-F1
#
_entry.id   AF-A0AAW0U8X0-F1
#
_cell.length_a   1.000
_cell.length_b   1.000
_cell.length_c   1.000
_cell.angle_alpha   90.00
_cell.angle_beta   90.00
_cell.angle_gamma   90.00
#
_symmetry.space_group_name_H-M   'P 1'
#
loop_
_entity.id
_entity.type
_entity.pdbx_description
1 polymer ?
#
loop_
_entity_poly.entity_id
_entity_poly.type
_entity_poly.pdbx_seq_one_letter_code
_entity_poly.pdbx_strand_id
1 'polypeptide(L)'
;MVEVCAQVLGGPVHLAGDTVQVCITVTSPSLDPALRAQSSDVCDVVAWGSAQIHCQCSVNEARVKLPPTSPRQAEEQAVTNADTSFAPCRGERGRVVLSTKPKILFCDLQLLPGESRSFVYKETLPCDAPPTYRGQLLKYAYKITIGTQRLGAPTKLLRIPIMVIVLQGLSEACVYSESGELAPSNPFLHTPQRDTPRHTALQIIQNVSTRKNLSQYNITNTRGKVVRFCIYKTSFRLGEDIVATFDFSEAEISCVQYSVTLQSEEVIAENCRQRASQKSMLVSYSKAHEVCLNLSHTHLLLPIPLHITPTFTTDLVSLQWHLHFEFVTSVTEVKGPSPLASSKDQLEWRAPTSLDIETMVWDLPITILPTTPSQVAQAICMPAQHTLPL
;
A
#
# COMPACT_ATOMS: atom_id res chain seq x y z
N MET A 1 20.74 19.47 -25.91
CA MET A 1 20.50 18.04 -25.70
C MET A 1 19.00 17.79 -25.74
N VAL A 2 18.52 16.84 -26.53
CA VAL A 2 17.08 16.48 -26.59
C VAL A 2 16.65 15.98 -25.21
N GLU A 3 15.49 16.37 -24.75
CA GLU A 3 14.96 16.00 -23.43
C GLU A 3 13.66 15.20 -23.59
N VAL A 4 13.55 14.10 -22.86
CA VAL A 4 12.31 13.32 -22.73
C VAL A 4 11.73 13.60 -21.36
N CYS A 5 10.56 14.22 -21.34
CA CYS A 5 9.78 14.44 -20.13
C CYS A 5 8.58 13.48 -20.13
N ALA A 6 8.30 12.86 -18.98
CA ALA A 6 7.15 12.00 -18.83
C ALA A 6 6.36 12.37 -17.58
N GLN A 7 5.03 12.46 -17.71
CA GLN A 7 4.11 12.81 -16.65
C GLN A 7 3.01 11.76 -16.53
N VAL A 8 2.88 11.16 -15.34
CA VAL A 8 1.80 10.20 -15.07
C VAL A 8 0.50 10.96 -14.82
N LEU A 9 -0.49 10.73 -15.68
CA LEU A 9 -1.79 11.37 -15.59
C LEU A 9 -2.62 10.69 -14.48
N GLY A 10 -3.23 11.49 -13.61
CA GLY A 10 -4.00 11.00 -12.46
C GLY A 10 -3.16 10.68 -11.21
N GLY A 11 -1.85 10.89 -11.27
CA GLY A 11 -0.93 10.71 -10.14
C GLY A 11 -0.21 9.34 -10.15
N PRO A 12 0.75 9.12 -9.23
CA PRO A 12 1.64 7.96 -9.24
C PRO A 12 1.02 6.70 -8.60
N VAL A 13 -0.21 6.77 -8.08
CA VAL A 13 -0.87 5.68 -7.36
C VAL A 13 -2.06 5.19 -8.19
N HIS A 14 -2.13 3.88 -8.40
CA HIS A 14 -3.16 3.22 -9.22
C HIS A 14 -3.71 1.98 -8.50
N LEU A 15 -4.97 1.64 -8.77
CA LEU A 15 -5.52 0.34 -8.37
C LEU A 15 -5.16 -0.73 -9.41
N ALA A 16 -5.01 -1.98 -8.99
CA ALA A 16 -5.01 -3.10 -9.92
C ALA A 16 -6.32 -3.10 -10.72
N GLY A 17 -6.25 -3.28 -12.05
CA GLY A 17 -7.38 -3.08 -12.97
C GLY A 17 -7.48 -1.67 -13.58
N ASP A 18 -6.81 -0.65 -13.01
CA ASP A 18 -6.84 0.70 -13.57
C ASP A 18 -6.03 0.82 -14.86
N THR A 19 -6.45 1.75 -15.71
CA THR A 19 -5.66 2.18 -16.88
C THR A 19 -4.70 3.29 -16.50
N VAL A 20 -3.41 2.98 -16.50
CA VAL A 20 -2.31 3.93 -16.32
C VAL A 20 -2.13 4.71 -17.61
N GLN A 21 -2.07 6.03 -17.51
CA GLN A 21 -1.81 6.92 -18.64
C GLN A 21 -0.60 7.79 -18.35
N VAL A 22 0.30 7.90 -19.32
CA VAL A 22 1.49 8.74 -19.22
C VAL A 22 1.57 9.63 -20.45
N CYS A 23 1.73 10.93 -20.25
CA CYS A 23 2.06 11.88 -21.30
C CYS A 23 3.59 11.95 -21.41
N ILE A 24 4.13 11.59 -22.58
CA ILE A 24 5.56 11.64 -22.88
C ILE A 24 5.79 12.76 -23.89
N THR A 25 6.56 13.77 -23.51
CA THR A 25 6.95 14.89 -24.36
C THR A 25 8.43 14.80 -24.67
N VAL A 26 8.77 14.78 -25.96
CA VAL A 26 10.15 14.85 -26.44
C VAL A 26 10.39 16.26 -26.96
N THR A 27 11.40 16.94 -26.44
CA THR A 27 11.70 18.34 -26.74
C THR A 27 13.12 18.47 -27.26
N SER A 28 13.29 19.06 -28.44
CA SER A 28 14.60 19.52 -28.89
C SER A 28 14.82 20.95 -28.38
N PRO A 29 15.95 21.26 -27.75
CA PRO A 29 16.21 22.59 -27.23
C PRO A 29 16.37 23.60 -28.37
N SER A 30 16.01 24.86 -28.11
CA SER A 30 16.26 25.95 -29.06
C SER A 30 17.76 26.21 -29.22
N LEU A 31 18.23 26.31 -30.46
CA LEU A 31 19.57 26.82 -30.78
C LEU A 31 19.65 28.33 -30.52
N ASP A 32 20.83 28.78 -30.05
CA ASP A 32 21.13 30.20 -29.93
C ASP A 32 21.01 30.92 -31.27
N PRO A 33 20.50 32.17 -31.30
CA PRO A 33 20.29 32.92 -32.54
C PRO A 33 21.56 33.07 -33.40
N ALA A 34 22.74 33.13 -32.77
CA ALA A 34 24.03 33.27 -33.44
C ALA A 34 24.48 32.01 -34.21
N LEU A 35 24.03 30.82 -33.79
CA LEU A 35 24.36 29.54 -34.45
C LEU A 35 23.35 29.15 -35.53
N ARG A 36 22.14 29.71 -35.49
CA ARG A 36 21.07 29.49 -36.49
C ARG A 36 21.44 29.93 -37.91
N ALA A 37 22.34 30.91 -38.05
CA ALA A 37 22.73 31.44 -39.36
C ALA A 37 23.66 30.51 -40.17
N GLN A 38 24.19 29.43 -39.58
CA GLN A 38 25.17 28.54 -40.23
C GLN A 38 24.64 27.13 -40.51
N SER A 39 23.45 26.75 -40.04
CA SER A 39 22.97 25.37 -40.13
C SER A 39 21.50 25.28 -40.53
N SER A 40 21.22 25.14 -41.83
CA SER A 40 19.86 25.09 -42.36
C SER A 40 19.11 23.77 -42.11
N ASP A 41 19.78 22.70 -41.65
CA ASP A 41 19.16 21.35 -41.57
C ASP A 41 19.59 20.53 -40.33
N VAL A 42 19.71 21.14 -39.15
CA VAL A 42 19.98 20.35 -37.92
C VAL A 42 18.64 19.91 -37.32
N CYS A 43 18.15 18.76 -37.80
CA CYS A 43 17.04 18.05 -37.19
C CYS A 43 17.58 17.02 -36.19
N ASP A 44 17.07 17.03 -34.97
CA ASP A 44 17.34 15.95 -34.02
C ASP A 44 16.46 14.75 -34.37
N VAL A 45 17.11 13.61 -34.64
CA VAL A 45 16.43 12.36 -34.97
C VAL A 45 16.46 11.41 -33.78
N VAL A 46 15.27 11.09 -33.26
CA VAL A 46 15.07 10.03 -32.27
C VAL A 46 14.52 8.79 -32.99
N ALA A 47 15.37 7.78 -33.14
CA ALA A 47 15.11 6.61 -33.97
C ALA A 47 13.84 5.85 -33.54
N TRP A 48 13.61 5.72 -32.24
CA TRP A 48 12.41 5.09 -31.70
C TRP A 48 12.17 5.49 -30.24
N GLY A 49 10.91 5.34 -29.82
CA GLY A 49 10.49 5.42 -28.42
C GLY A 49 9.51 4.30 -28.10
N SER A 50 9.69 3.62 -26.97
CA SER A 50 8.81 2.55 -26.51
C SER A 50 8.60 2.63 -25.00
N ALA A 51 7.43 2.20 -24.53
CA ALA A 51 7.09 2.21 -23.12
C ALA A 51 6.47 0.88 -22.67
N GLN A 52 6.70 0.54 -21.41
CA GLN A 52 6.21 -0.68 -20.78
C GLN A 52 6.11 -0.53 -19.27
N ILE A 53 5.18 -1.24 -18.65
CA ILE A 53 5.06 -1.38 -17.20
C ILE A 53 5.60 -2.75 -16.80
N HIS A 54 6.43 -2.77 -15.76
CA HIS A 54 6.87 -4.02 -15.15
C HIS A 54 6.86 -3.93 -13.63
N CYS A 55 6.73 -5.10 -12.99
CA CYS A 55 6.86 -5.30 -11.56
C CYS A 55 7.99 -6.28 -11.26
N GLN A 56 8.86 -5.87 -10.35
CA GLN A 56 9.97 -6.69 -9.89
C GLN A 56 9.72 -7.14 -8.46
N CYS A 57 9.88 -8.44 -8.25
CA CYS A 57 9.88 -9.08 -6.95
C CYS A 57 11.32 -9.39 -6.55
N SER A 58 11.79 -8.72 -5.51
CA SER A 58 13.03 -9.09 -4.82
C SER A 58 12.67 -9.78 -3.52
N VAL A 59 13.28 -10.94 -3.25
CA VAL A 59 12.99 -11.74 -2.06
C VAL A 59 14.24 -11.88 -1.19
N ASN A 60 14.02 -12.11 0.09
CA ASN A 60 15.05 -12.60 0.98
C ASN A 60 15.21 -14.11 0.79
N GLU A 61 16.18 -14.51 -0.04
CA GLU A 61 16.41 -15.91 -0.43
C GLU A 61 16.71 -16.84 0.76
N ALA A 62 17.24 -16.31 1.87
CA ALA A 62 17.48 -17.08 3.08
C ALA A 62 16.17 -17.53 3.76
N ARG A 63 15.04 -16.89 3.45
CA ARG A 63 13.75 -17.16 4.08
C ARG A 63 12.67 -17.63 3.10
N VAL A 64 12.65 -17.06 1.90
CA VAL A 64 11.63 -17.33 0.88
C VAL A 64 12.26 -18.12 -0.27
N LYS A 65 11.66 -19.27 -0.58
CA LYS A 65 11.98 -20.07 -1.75
C LYS A 65 11.12 -19.62 -2.92
N LEU A 66 11.74 -19.20 -4.01
CA LEU A 66 11.01 -18.84 -5.22
C LEU A 66 10.60 -20.09 -6.00
N PRO A 67 9.39 -20.11 -6.58
CA PRO A 67 9.01 -21.14 -7.56
C PRO A 67 9.89 -21.02 -8.82
N PRO A 68 10.07 -22.12 -9.56
CA PRO A 68 10.90 -22.11 -10.77
C PRO A 68 10.42 -21.06 -11.77
N THR A 69 11.38 -20.36 -12.38
CA THR A 69 11.15 -19.30 -13.36
C THR A 69 10.46 -19.89 -14.60
N SER A 70 9.39 -19.27 -15.07
CA SER A 70 8.76 -19.69 -16.33
C SER A 70 9.67 -19.35 -17.53
N PRO A 71 9.60 -20.11 -18.64
CA PRO A 71 10.44 -19.85 -19.81
C PRO A 71 10.24 -18.43 -20.39
N ARG A 72 9.02 -17.87 -20.32
CA ARG A 72 8.73 -16.47 -20.69
C ARG A 72 9.53 -15.45 -19.89
N GLN A 73 9.69 -15.67 -18.58
CA GLN A 73 10.46 -14.77 -17.70
C GLN A 73 11.97 -14.90 -17.95
N ALA A 74 12.45 -16.08 -18.34
CA ALA A 74 13.84 -16.30 -18.71
C ALA A 74 14.20 -15.65 -20.06
N GLU A 75 13.29 -15.67 -21.03
CA GLU A 75 13.45 -14.95 -22.30
C GLU A 75 13.55 -13.43 -22.10
N GLU A 76 12.65 -12.83 -21.30
CA GLU A 76 12.69 -11.38 -20.99
C GLU A 76 13.99 -10.96 -20.27
N GLN A 77 14.59 -11.84 -19.45
CA GLN A 77 15.90 -11.62 -18.84
C GLN A 77 17.04 -11.72 -19.86
N ALA A 78 16.92 -12.56 -20.89
CA ALA A 78 17.93 -12.74 -21.93
C ALA A 78 18.00 -11.58 -22.95
N VAL A 79 16.91 -10.83 -23.17
CA VAL A 79 16.88 -9.64 -24.06
C VAL A 79 17.77 -8.48 -23.54
N THR A 80 18.26 -8.54 -22.30
CA THR A 80 19.04 -7.46 -21.66
C THR A 80 20.42 -7.19 -22.31
N ASN A 81 20.90 -8.06 -23.20
CA ASN A 81 22.25 -8.00 -23.77
C ASN A 81 22.42 -7.17 -25.07
N ALA A 82 21.37 -6.53 -25.59
CA ALA A 82 21.46 -5.72 -26.83
C ALA A 82 21.33 -4.21 -26.56
N ASP A 83 22.37 -3.44 -26.93
CA ASP A 83 22.48 -1.99 -26.63
C ASP A 83 21.53 -1.07 -27.39
N THR A 84 20.97 -1.56 -28.48
CA THR A 84 20.05 -0.84 -29.38
C THR A 84 18.60 -1.30 -29.26
N SER A 85 18.33 -2.29 -28.39
CA SER A 85 16.99 -2.85 -28.21
C SER A 85 16.31 -2.30 -26.97
N PHE A 86 14.98 -2.31 -26.96
CA PHE A 86 14.22 -1.94 -25.78
C PHE A 86 14.29 -3.04 -24.71
N ALA A 87 15.18 -2.85 -23.73
CA ALA A 87 15.37 -3.73 -22.59
C ALA A 87 14.91 -3.04 -21.28
N PRO A 88 13.60 -3.03 -20.96
CA PRO A 88 13.03 -2.25 -19.85
C PRO A 88 13.60 -2.63 -18.47
N CYS A 89 13.92 -3.91 -18.28
CA CYS A 89 14.42 -4.46 -17.03
C CYS A 89 15.96 -4.44 -16.93
N ARG A 90 16.68 -3.86 -17.90
CA ARG A 90 18.15 -3.81 -17.91
C ARG A 90 18.69 -3.11 -16.66
N GLY A 91 19.54 -3.82 -15.89
CA GLY A 91 20.19 -3.29 -14.68
C GLY A 91 19.33 -3.29 -13.43
N GLU A 92 18.15 -3.89 -13.49
CA GLU A 92 17.24 -4.01 -12.34
C GLU A 92 17.48 -5.30 -11.54
N ARG A 93 17.09 -5.30 -10.26
CA ARG A 93 17.29 -6.45 -9.36
C ARG A 93 15.97 -7.14 -9.04
N GLY A 94 16.02 -8.46 -8.95
CA GLY A 94 14.87 -9.30 -8.63
C GLY A 94 14.24 -9.96 -9.86
N ARG A 95 13.23 -10.78 -9.61
CA ARG A 95 12.48 -11.51 -10.63
C ARG A 95 11.36 -10.62 -11.18
N VAL A 96 11.23 -10.58 -12.51
CA VAL A 96 10.08 -9.93 -13.14
C VAL A 96 8.84 -10.80 -12.89
N VAL A 97 7.88 -10.28 -12.13
CA VAL A 97 6.62 -11.00 -11.82
C VAL A 97 5.46 -10.52 -12.68
N LEU A 98 5.55 -9.30 -13.20
CA LEU A 98 4.58 -8.76 -14.15
C LEU A 98 5.34 -7.93 -15.19
N SER A 99 4.95 -8.08 -16.44
CA SER A 99 5.53 -7.39 -17.58
C SER A 99 4.42 -7.20 -18.61
N THR A 100 4.06 -5.95 -18.90
CA THR A 100 3.05 -5.65 -19.94
C THR A 100 3.68 -5.76 -21.32
N LYS A 101 2.87 -5.85 -22.38
CA LYS A 101 3.42 -5.84 -23.75
C LYS A 101 4.07 -4.47 -24.03
N PRO A 102 5.31 -4.43 -24.56
CA PRO A 102 5.92 -3.17 -24.99
C PRO A 102 5.04 -2.47 -26.02
N LYS A 103 4.84 -1.15 -25.87
CA LYS A 103 4.15 -0.32 -26.86
C LYS A 103 5.11 0.67 -27.48
N ILE A 104 5.16 0.69 -28.80
CA ILE A 104 5.91 1.67 -29.58
C ILE A 104 5.15 3.00 -29.52
N LEU A 105 5.82 4.07 -29.11
CA LEU A 105 5.28 5.42 -29.03
C LEU A 105 5.46 6.16 -30.36
N PHE A 106 6.64 6.04 -30.95
CA PHE A 106 7.02 6.66 -32.22
C PHE A 106 8.21 5.94 -32.84
N CYS A 107 8.36 6.11 -34.15
CA CYS A 107 9.52 5.69 -34.93
C CYS A 107 10.00 6.89 -35.74
N ASP A 108 11.32 7.02 -35.91
CA ASP A 108 11.97 8.08 -36.70
C ASP A 108 11.41 9.48 -36.43
N LEU A 109 11.40 9.87 -35.15
CA LEU A 109 10.91 11.16 -34.72
C LEU A 109 11.93 12.25 -35.04
N GLN A 110 11.58 13.10 -35.99
CA GLN A 110 12.33 14.28 -36.41
C GLN A 110 11.79 15.53 -35.70
N LEU A 111 12.66 16.23 -34.98
CA LEU A 111 12.35 17.47 -34.26
C LEU A 111 13.22 18.62 -34.75
N LEU A 112 12.59 19.76 -35.05
CA LEU A 112 13.29 21.02 -35.28
C LEU A 112 13.77 21.65 -33.96
N PRO A 113 14.78 22.53 -33.98
CA PRO A 113 15.27 23.20 -32.77
C PRO A 113 14.19 24.05 -32.09
N GLY A 114 13.82 23.68 -30.86
CA GLY A 114 12.72 24.29 -30.09
C GLY A 114 11.36 23.62 -30.30
N GLU A 115 11.25 22.61 -31.16
CA GLU A 115 10.05 21.81 -31.34
C GLU A 115 9.90 20.80 -30.19
N SER A 116 8.66 20.57 -29.79
CA SER A 116 8.30 19.48 -28.89
C SER A 116 7.14 18.68 -29.46
N ARG A 117 7.18 17.36 -29.28
CA ARG A 117 6.05 16.48 -29.62
C ARG A 117 5.67 15.61 -28.43
N SER A 118 4.38 15.47 -28.22
CA SER A 118 3.80 14.71 -27.10
C SER A 118 3.04 13.47 -27.58
N PHE A 119 3.22 12.38 -26.84
CA PHE A 119 2.62 11.07 -27.08
C PHE A 119 1.96 10.59 -25.79
N VAL A 120 0.87 9.83 -25.91
CA VAL A 120 0.17 9.29 -24.74
C VAL A 120 0.30 7.77 -24.72
N TYR A 121 1.00 7.27 -23.69
CA TYR A 121 1.02 5.86 -23.36
C TYR A 121 -0.20 5.51 -22.50
N LYS A 122 -0.90 4.43 -22.84
CA LYS A 122 -2.03 3.91 -22.06
C LYS A 122 -1.89 2.40 -21.90
N GLU A 123 -1.97 1.91 -20.67
CA GLU A 123 -1.89 0.49 -20.36
C GLU A 123 -2.76 0.15 -19.16
N THR A 124 -3.51 -0.95 -19.24
CA THR A 124 -4.39 -1.41 -18.17
C THR A 124 -3.64 -2.43 -17.32
N LEU A 125 -3.55 -2.18 -16.01
CA LEU A 125 -2.96 -3.13 -15.08
C LEU A 125 -3.89 -4.34 -14.92
N PRO A 126 -3.35 -5.57 -14.90
CA PRO A 126 -4.14 -6.76 -14.55
C PRO A 126 -4.78 -6.62 -13.17
N CYS A 127 -5.98 -7.19 -12.98
CA CYS A 127 -6.68 -7.17 -11.69
C CYS A 127 -6.00 -8.07 -10.64
N ASP A 128 -5.30 -9.10 -11.10
CA ASP A 128 -4.51 -10.05 -10.31
C ASP A 128 -3.05 -9.59 -10.10
N ALA A 129 -2.72 -8.37 -10.53
CA ALA A 129 -1.40 -7.79 -10.35
C ALA A 129 -1.06 -7.68 -8.84
N PRO A 130 0.16 -8.05 -8.40
CA PRO A 130 0.55 -7.88 -7.00
C PRO A 130 0.60 -6.40 -6.59
N PRO A 131 0.46 -6.04 -5.31
CA PRO A 131 0.60 -4.65 -4.88
C PRO A 131 2.06 -4.19 -4.90
N THR A 132 2.29 -2.88 -4.95
CA THR A 132 3.57 -2.29 -4.57
C THR A 132 3.74 -2.42 -3.06
N TYR A 133 4.79 -3.12 -2.64
CA TYR A 133 5.03 -3.43 -1.22
C TYR A 133 6.52 -3.52 -0.92
N ARG A 134 6.93 -3.08 0.27
CA ARG A 134 8.31 -3.22 0.77
C ARG A 134 8.29 -3.77 2.19
N GLY A 135 8.44 -5.08 2.30
CA GLY A 135 8.52 -5.81 3.56
C GLY A 135 9.93 -6.32 3.90
N GLN A 136 9.98 -7.17 4.91
CA GLN A 136 11.19 -7.85 5.40
C GLN A 136 11.49 -9.15 4.66
N LEU A 137 10.47 -9.79 4.09
CA LEU A 137 10.59 -11.03 3.32
C LEU A 137 10.72 -10.78 1.83
N LEU A 138 10.02 -9.79 1.30
CA LEU A 138 10.10 -9.40 -0.10
C LEU A 138 9.75 -7.95 -0.37
N LYS A 139 10.01 -7.52 -1.59
CA LYS A 139 9.64 -6.21 -2.12
C LYS A 139 9.13 -6.36 -3.55
N TYR A 140 7.94 -5.84 -3.79
CA TYR A 140 7.34 -5.64 -5.11
C TYR A 140 7.48 -4.16 -5.52
N ALA A 141 8.14 -3.91 -6.65
CA ALA A 141 8.38 -2.56 -7.14
C ALA A 141 7.91 -2.43 -8.59
N TYR A 142 6.96 -1.51 -8.81
CA TYR A 142 6.47 -1.18 -10.14
C TYR A 142 7.20 0.00 -10.74
N LYS A 143 7.52 -0.11 -12.03
CA LYS A 143 8.12 0.98 -12.81
C LYS A 143 7.48 1.03 -14.19
N ILE A 144 7.16 2.23 -14.63
CA ILE A 144 6.93 2.54 -16.04
C ILE A 144 8.31 2.86 -16.63
N THR A 145 8.73 2.11 -17.64
CA THR A 145 10.00 2.32 -18.31
C THR A 145 9.77 2.79 -19.73
N ILE A 146 10.32 3.95 -20.06
CA ILE A 146 10.30 4.55 -21.39
C ILE A 146 11.71 4.46 -21.94
N GLY A 147 11.89 3.66 -22.98
CA GLY A 147 13.13 3.55 -23.71
C GLY A 147 13.11 4.44 -24.93
N THR A 148 14.19 5.15 -25.15
CA THR A 148 14.37 6.01 -26.33
C THR A 148 15.80 5.90 -26.82
N GLN A 149 15.97 6.02 -28.13
CA GLN A 149 17.28 6.01 -28.76
C GLN A 149 17.40 7.19 -29.71
N ARG A 150 18.38 8.07 -29.46
CA ARG A 150 18.80 9.08 -30.44
C ARG A 150 19.65 8.41 -31.52
N LEU A 151 19.52 8.84 -32.76
CA LEU A 151 20.30 8.28 -33.87
C LEU A 151 21.81 8.38 -33.56
N GLY A 152 22.53 7.26 -33.66
CA GLY A 152 23.96 7.17 -33.35
C GLY A 152 24.33 7.15 -31.86
N ALA A 153 23.35 7.14 -30.94
CA ALA A 153 23.58 7.06 -29.50
C ALA A 153 23.07 5.72 -28.91
N PRO A 154 23.58 5.30 -27.73
CA PRO A 154 23.02 4.16 -27.02
C PRO A 154 21.61 4.44 -26.51
N THR A 155 20.85 3.37 -26.29
CA THR A 155 19.49 3.46 -25.72
C THR A 155 19.55 4.02 -24.30
N LYS A 156 18.67 4.99 -23.99
CA LYS A 156 18.46 5.48 -22.63
C LYS A 156 17.06 5.12 -22.12
N LEU A 157 16.97 4.84 -20.82
CA LEU A 157 15.77 4.37 -20.15
C LEU A 157 15.34 5.36 -19.06
N LEU A 158 14.18 5.97 -19.22
CA LEU A 158 13.52 6.76 -18.18
C LEU A 158 12.62 5.84 -17.36
N ARG A 159 12.77 5.85 -16.04
CA ARG A 159 12.04 4.97 -15.11
C ARG A 159 11.21 5.80 -14.15
N ILE A 160 9.93 5.54 -14.13
CA ILE A 160 8.96 6.23 -13.29
C ILE A 160 8.40 5.22 -12.29
N PRO A 161 8.71 5.34 -10.99
CA PRO A 161 8.13 4.47 -9.99
C PRO A 161 6.63 4.78 -9.83
N ILE A 162 5.81 3.73 -9.73
CA ILE A 162 4.39 3.87 -9.41
C ILE A 162 4.01 2.95 -8.24
N MET A 163 2.95 3.32 -7.53
CA MET A 163 2.37 2.48 -6.49
C MET A 163 1.10 1.82 -7.01
N VAL A 164 1.09 0.49 -7.02
CA VAL A 164 -0.10 -0.31 -7.31
C VAL A 164 -0.71 -0.77 -6.00
N ILE A 165 -2.00 -0.56 -5.83
CA ILE A 165 -2.77 -1.00 -4.68
C ILE A 165 -3.77 -2.04 -5.14
N VAL A 166 -3.92 -3.12 -4.38
CA VAL A 166 -4.82 -4.22 -4.71
C VAL A 166 -6.05 -4.24 -3.82
N LEU A 167 -7.12 -4.81 -4.36
CA LEU A 167 -8.40 -5.01 -3.67
C LEU A 167 -8.59 -6.50 -3.40
N GLN A 168 -8.20 -6.90 -2.19
CA GLN A 168 -8.31 -8.27 -1.74
C GLN A 168 -9.77 -8.64 -1.44
N GLY A 169 -10.25 -9.80 -1.93
CA GLY A 169 -11.51 -10.42 -1.48
C GLY A 169 -12.80 -9.83 -2.05
N LEU A 170 -12.73 -8.92 -3.02
CA LEU A 170 -13.91 -8.29 -3.65
C LEU A 170 -13.95 -8.44 -5.18
N SER A 171 -12.95 -9.12 -5.76
CA SER A 171 -12.94 -9.41 -7.21
C SER A 171 -14.19 -10.21 -7.63
N GLU A 172 -14.68 -11.11 -6.76
CA GLU A 172 -15.95 -11.82 -6.97
C GLU A 172 -17.18 -10.89 -6.90
N ALA A 173 -17.20 -9.91 -5.99
CA ALA A 173 -18.30 -8.96 -5.85
C ALA A 173 -18.46 -8.05 -7.08
N CYS A 174 -17.36 -7.68 -7.74
CA CYS A 174 -17.40 -6.94 -9.02
C CYS A 174 -18.08 -7.75 -10.13
N VAL A 175 -17.92 -9.07 -10.15
CA VAL A 175 -18.59 -9.97 -11.12
C VAL A 175 -20.08 -10.10 -10.79
N TYR A 176 -20.45 -10.16 -9.51
CA TYR A 176 -21.86 -10.21 -9.11
C TYR A 176 -22.60 -8.89 -9.30
N SER A 177 -21.94 -7.73 -9.26
CA SER A 177 -22.57 -6.45 -9.61
C SER A 177 -22.92 -6.31 -11.10
N GLU A 178 -22.36 -7.15 -11.99
CA GLU A 178 -22.86 -7.26 -13.37
C GLU A 178 -24.18 -8.04 -13.46
N SER A 179 -24.56 -8.78 -12.41
CA SER A 179 -25.81 -9.53 -12.32
C SER A 179 -26.95 -8.60 -11.86
N GLY A 180 -27.33 -7.66 -12.73
CA GLY A 180 -28.46 -6.73 -12.61
C GLY A 180 -29.35 -6.86 -11.38
N GLU A 181 -28.96 -6.24 -10.26
CA GLU A 181 -29.90 -5.99 -9.17
C GLU A 181 -30.87 -4.87 -9.59
N LEU A 182 -32.15 -5.23 -9.56
CA LEU A 182 -33.33 -4.43 -9.85
C LEU A 182 -33.45 -3.22 -8.90
N ALA A 183 -32.57 -2.24 -9.02
CA ALA A 183 -32.77 -0.94 -8.40
C ALA A 183 -33.93 -0.22 -9.13
N PRO A 184 -34.88 0.42 -8.41
CA PRO A 184 -35.99 1.12 -9.03
C PRO A 184 -35.41 2.19 -9.96
N SER A 185 -35.67 2.04 -11.27
CA SER A 185 -35.14 2.94 -12.29
C SER A 185 -35.76 4.31 -12.09
N ASN A 186 -35.00 5.23 -11.50
CA ASN A 186 -35.44 6.60 -11.31
C ASN A 186 -35.45 7.31 -12.69
N PRO A 187 -36.61 7.67 -13.24
CA PRO A 187 -36.72 8.24 -14.59
C PRO A 187 -36.16 9.67 -14.69
N PHE A 188 -35.76 10.29 -13.57
CA PHE A 188 -35.14 11.61 -13.52
C PHE A 188 -33.61 11.58 -13.43
N LEU A 189 -33.01 10.40 -13.23
CA LEU A 189 -31.56 10.24 -13.31
C LEU A 189 -31.20 9.89 -14.75
N HIS A 190 -30.35 10.73 -15.38
CA HIS A 190 -29.75 10.42 -16.67
C HIS A 190 -29.18 9.00 -16.65
N THR A 191 -29.37 8.25 -17.73
CA THR A 191 -28.86 6.88 -17.94
C THR A 191 -27.54 6.67 -17.21
N PRO A 192 -27.43 5.67 -16.31
CA PRO A 192 -26.24 5.51 -15.51
C PRO A 192 -25.04 5.41 -16.45
N GLN A 193 -24.17 6.41 -16.36
CA GLN A 193 -22.85 6.36 -16.96
C GLN A 193 -22.24 5.05 -16.42
N ARG A 194 -21.94 4.06 -17.28
CA ARG A 194 -21.41 2.76 -16.84
C ARG A 194 -20.33 3.03 -15.80
N ASP A 195 -20.61 2.66 -14.56
CA ASP A 195 -19.68 2.87 -13.47
C ASP A 195 -18.36 2.22 -13.87
N THR A 196 -17.29 3.02 -13.92
CA THR A 196 -15.97 2.45 -14.17
C THR A 196 -15.70 1.38 -13.11
N PRO A 197 -15.04 0.25 -13.42
CA PRO A 197 -14.76 -0.80 -12.44
C PRO A 197 -14.14 -0.28 -11.14
N ARG A 198 -13.35 0.80 -11.25
CA ARG A 198 -12.83 1.59 -10.14
C ARG A 198 -13.89 2.20 -9.23
N HIS A 199 -14.95 2.80 -9.79
CA HIS A 199 -16.03 3.41 -9.02
C HIS A 199 -16.78 2.35 -8.21
N THR A 200 -17.15 1.23 -8.85
CA THR A 200 -17.78 0.08 -8.20
C THR A 200 -16.90 -0.45 -7.06
N ALA A 201 -15.60 -0.64 -7.32
CA ALA A 201 -14.66 -1.07 -6.29
C ALA A 201 -14.62 -0.12 -5.08
N LEU A 202 -14.50 1.20 -5.31
CA LEU A 202 -14.47 2.19 -4.23
C LEU A 202 -15.79 2.22 -3.44
N GLN A 203 -16.93 2.05 -4.11
CA GLN A 203 -18.24 1.95 -3.46
C GLN A 203 -18.33 0.70 -2.56
N ILE A 204 -17.84 -0.44 -3.03
CA ILE A 204 -17.81 -1.67 -2.22
C ILE A 204 -16.94 -1.47 -0.97
N ILE A 205 -15.73 -0.90 -1.12
CA ILE A 205 -14.85 -0.60 0.02
C ILE A 205 -15.61 0.28 1.04
N GLN A 206 -16.26 1.34 0.57
CA GLN A 206 -17.01 2.25 1.42
C GLN A 206 -18.16 1.53 2.14
N ASN A 207 -18.88 0.64 1.47
CA ASN A 207 -19.94 -0.15 2.08
C ASN A 207 -19.40 -1.10 3.16
N VAL A 208 -18.27 -1.76 2.91
CA VAL A 208 -17.65 -2.68 3.89
C VAL A 208 -17.10 -1.90 5.09
N SER A 209 -16.43 -0.76 4.86
CA SER A 209 -15.81 0.02 5.94
C SER A 209 -16.79 0.80 6.82
N THR A 210 -18.03 1.01 6.34
CA THR A 210 -19.08 1.74 7.08
C THR A 210 -20.01 0.84 7.87
N ARG A 211 -20.01 -0.48 7.61
CA ARG A 211 -20.76 -1.46 8.40
C ARG A 211 -20.25 -1.45 9.84
N LYS A 212 -21.08 -0.93 10.75
CA LYS A 212 -20.82 -0.96 12.19
C LYS A 212 -21.47 -2.20 12.79
N ASN A 213 -20.66 -3.05 13.40
CA ASN A 213 -21.12 -4.15 14.23
C ASN A 213 -20.33 -4.12 15.55
N LEU A 214 -21.03 -3.87 16.65
CA LEU A 214 -20.42 -3.82 17.97
C LEU A 214 -19.97 -5.22 18.37
N SER A 215 -18.66 -5.45 18.30
CA SER A 215 -18.02 -6.66 18.78
C SER A 215 -17.50 -6.42 20.19
N GLN A 216 -17.88 -7.29 21.12
CA GLN A 216 -17.49 -7.21 22.53
C GLN A 216 -16.64 -8.43 22.89
N TYR A 217 -15.50 -8.20 23.51
CA TYR A 217 -14.54 -9.23 23.90
C TYR A 217 -14.28 -9.11 25.39
N ASN A 218 -14.57 -10.18 26.14
CA ASN A 218 -14.19 -10.27 27.55
C ASN A 218 -12.79 -10.85 27.63
N ILE A 219 -11.81 -9.98 27.90
CA ILE A 219 -10.41 -10.36 28.05
C ILE A 219 -10.20 -10.81 29.50
N THR A 220 -9.76 -12.05 29.66
CA THR A 220 -9.61 -12.73 30.95
C THR A 220 -8.19 -13.24 31.12
N ASN A 221 -7.71 -13.26 32.35
CA ASN A 221 -6.49 -13.93 32.78
C ASN A 221 -6.88 -15.15 33.65
N THR A 222 -5.93 -16.02 33.97
CA THR A 222 -6.04 -17.14 34.90
C THR A 222 -6.69 -16.80 36.24
N ARG A 223 -6.54 -15.55 36.71
CA ARG A 223 -7.13 -15.07 37.97
C ARG A 223 -8.55 -14.50 37.83
N GLY A 224 -9.05 -14.28 36.62
CA GLY A 224 -10.33 -13.61 36.40
C GLY A 224 -10.39 -12.62 35.23
N LYS A 225 -11.50 -11.91 35.14
CA LYS A 225 -11.76 -10.91 34.09
C LYS A 225 -10.91 -9.65 34.27
N VAL A 226 -10.20 -9.25 33.21
CA VAL A 226 -9.35 -8.05 33.21
C VAL A 226 -10.12 -6.86 32.64
N VAL A 227 -10.75 -7.02 31.48
CA VAL A 227 -11.44 -5.91 30.81
C VAL A 227 -12.45 -6.41 29.78
N ARG A 228 -13.52 -5.66 29.56
CA ARG A 228 -14.40 -5.81 28.40
C ARG A 228 -13.97 -4.82 27.31
N PHE A 229 -13.44 -5.32 26.21
CA PHE A 229 -13.05 -4.53 25.04
C PHE A 229 -14.18 -4.48 24.01
N CYS A 230 -14.50 -3.29 23.54
CA CYS A 230 -15.63 -3.05 22.62
C CYS A 230 -15.14 -2.30 21.38
N ILE A 231 -15.37 -2.88 20.20
CA ILE A 231 -14.98 -2.27 18.92
C ILE A 231 -16.16 -2.30 17.95
N TYR A 232 -16.37 -1.22 17.19
CA TYR A 232 -17.54 -1.08 16.32
C TYR A 232 -17.37 -1.67 14.91
N LYS A 233 -16.15 -2.03 14.51
CA LYS A 233 -15.85 -2.69 13.23
C LYS A 233 -14.45 -3.30 13.27
N THR A 234 -14.21 -4.30 12.43
CA THR A 234 -12.90 -4.94 12.26
C THR A 234 -12.28 -4.68 10.89
N SER A 235 -12.99 -3.96 10.02
CA SER A 235 -12.52 -3.55 8.69
C SER A 235 -12.37 -2.03 8.63
N PHE A 236 -11.16 -1.56 8.34
CA PHE A 236 -10.79 -0.14 8.35
C PHE A 236 -10.14 0.25 7.03
N ARG A 237 -10.33 1.49 6.59
CA ARG A 237 -9.58 2.02 5.44
C ARG A 237 -8.27 2.66 5.87
N LEU A 238 -7.31 2.72 4.96
CA LEU A 238 -6.12 3.55 5.12
C LEU A 238 -6.51 4.99 5.48
N GLY A 239 -5.86 5.56 6.50
CA GLY A 239 -6.13 6.91 6.99
C GLY A 239 -7.30 7.03 7.96
N GLU A 240 -8.01 5.94 8.28
CA GLU A 240 -9.02 5.96 9.35
C GLU A 240 -8.37 5.78 10.73
N ASP A 241 -9.06 6.27 11.76
CA ASP A 241 -8.71 5.99 13.15
C ASP A 241 -9.49 4.79 13.66
N ILE A 242 -8.80 3.88 14.33
CA ILE A 242 -9.41 2.78 15.06
C ILE A 242 -9.90 3.33 16.39
N VAL A 243 -11.22 3.33 16.56
CA VAL A 243 -11.88 3.78 17.79
C VAL A 243 -12.52 2.60 18.49
N ALA A 244 -12.17 2.41 19.75
CA ALA A 244 -12.69 1.34 20.61
C ALA A 244 -12.80 1.82 22.06
N THR A 245 -13.50 1.05 22.90
CA THR A 245 -13.63 1.35 24.33
C THR A 245 -13.23 0.17 25.19
N PHE A 246 -12.73 0.49 26.38
CA PHE A 246 -12.41 -0.47 27.42
C PHE A 246 -13.29 -0.20 28.62
N ASP A 247 -13.91 -1.25 29.12
CA ASP A 247 -14.77 -1.22 30.29
C ASP A 247 -14.20 -2.15 31.36
N PHE A 248 -13.76 -1.55 32.46
CA PHE A 248 -13.17 -2.17 33.64
C PHE A 248 -14.17 -2.25 34.80
N SER A 249 -15.44 -1.84 34.63
CA SER A 249 -16.43 -1.82 35.72
C SER A 249 -16.74 -3.21 36.29
N GLU A 250 -16.70 -4.23 35.44
CA GLU A 250 -16.87 -5.65 35.80
C GLU A 250 -15.51 -6.39 35.86
N ALA A 251 -14.40 -5.68 36.07
CA ALA A 251 -13.07 -6.29 36.17
C ALA A 251 -12.86 -6.93 37.55
N GLU A 252 -12.40 -8.18 37.56
CA GLU A 252 -12.00 -8.90 38.77
C GLU A 252 -10.52 -8.65 39.11
N ILE A 253 -9.72 -8.29 38.10
CA ILE A 253 -8.29 -8.00 38.23
C ILE A 253 -8.04 -6.53 37.91
N SER A 254 -7.31 -5.83 38.78
CA SER A 254 -6.91 -4.45 38.54
C SER A 254 -5.88 -4.35 37.41
N CYS A 255 -6.29 -3.78 36.29
CA CYS A 255 -5.38 -3.39 35.22
C CYS A 255 -4.69 -2.07 35.59
N VAL A 256 -3.35 -2.06 35.54
CA VAL A 256 -2.54 -0.88 35.87
C VAL A 256 -2.37 0.00 34.64
N GLN A 257 -2.03 -0.62 33.52
CA GLN A 257 -1.85 0.04 32.24
C GLN A 257 -2.07 -0.95 31.11
N TYR A 258 -2.39 -0.41 29.94
CA TYR A 258 -2.47 -1.19 28.72
C TYR A 258 -1.76 -0.46 27.59
N SER A 259 -1.36 -1.23 26.58
CA SER A 259 -0.93 -0.66 25.31
C SER A 259 -1.49 -1.45 24.14
N VAL A 260 -1.87 -0.76 23.09
CA VAL A 260 -2.38 -1.35 21.86
C VAL A 260 -1.52 -0.89 20.70
N THR A 261 -0.98 -1.85 19.96
CA THR A 261 -0.09 -1.60 18.84
C THR A 261 -0.70 -2.15 17.55
N LEU A 262 -0.75 -1.33 16.51
CA LEU A 262 -1.10 -1.79 15.17
C LEU A 262 0.11 -2.52 14.59
N GLN A 263 -0.04 -3.81 14.29
CA GLN A 263 1.02 -4.65 13.75
C GLN A 263 0.62 -5.23 12.40
N SER A 264 1.58 -5.30 11.48
CA SER A 264 1.47 -6.10 10.27
C SER A 264 2.24 -7.40 10.42
N GLU A 265 1.69 -8.48 9.89
CA GLU A 265 2.28 -9.80 9.88
C GLU A 265 2.48 -10.27 8.43
N GLU A 266 3.73 -10.47 8.03
CA GLU A 266 4.09 -11.09 6.77
C GLU A 266 4.17 -12.62 6.94
N VAL A 267 3.19 -13.32 6.37
CA VAL A 267 3.09 -14.78 6.41
C VAL A 267 3.55 -15.36 5.08
N ILE A 268 4.55 -16.26 5.10
CA ILE A 268 5.05 -16.94 3.90
C ILE A 268 4.10 -18.07 3.52
N ALA A 269 3.74 -18.14 2.23
CA ALA A 269 2.98 -19.23 1.65
C ALA A 269 3.71 -20.57 1.86
N GLU A 270 2.97 -21.63 2.19
CA GLU A 270 3.56 -22.90 2.64
C GLU A 270 4.54 -23.52 1.64
N ASN A 271 4.22 -23.45 0.35
CA ASN A 271 5.06 -23.91 -0.76
C ASN A 271 6.36 -23.10 -0.96
N CYS A 272 6.42 -21.88 -0.42
CA CYS A 272 7.54 -20.95 -0.56
C CYS A 272 8.40 -20.85 0.72
N ARG A 273 8.11 -21.65 1.75
CA ARG A 273 8.92 -21.70 2.98
C ARG A 273 10.22 -22.45 2.74
N GLN A 274 11.33 -21.93 3.27
CA GLN A 274 12.60 -22.66 3.33
C GLN A 274 12.61 -23.70 4.45
N ARG A 275 11.86 -23.46 5.56
CA ARG A 275 11.72 -24.41 6.68
C ARG A 275 10.29 -24.39 7.19
N ALA A 276 9.74 -25.55 7.55
CA ALA A 276 8.36 -25.68 8.03
C ALA A 276 8.06 -24.82 9.28
N SER A 277 9.03 -24.68 10.18
CA SER A 277 8.92 -23.90 11.45
C SER A 277 9.30 -22.41 11.31
N GLN A 278 9.35 -21.86 10.09
CA GLN A 278 9.61 -20.43 9.90
C GLN A 278 8.46 -19.59 10.48
N LYS A 279 8.81 -18.70 11.43
CA LYS A 279 7.89 -17.71 11.96
C LYS A 279 7.64 -16.60 10.95
N SER A 280 6.43 -16.04 10.99
CA SER A 280 6.05 -14.82 10.28
C SER A 280 6.91 -13.63 10.71
N MET A 281 6.98 -12.58 9.88
CA MET A 281 7.64 -11.33 10.24
C MET A 281 6.61 -10.31 10.72
N LEU A 282 6.83 -9.75 11.90
CA LEU A 282 5.96 -8.74 12.49
C LEU A 282 6.61 -7.35 12.41
N VAL A 283 5.82 -6.34 12.08
CA VAL A 283 6.23 -4.93 12.07
C VAL A 283 5.18 -4.08 12.78
N SER A 284 5.61 -3.28 13.75
CA SER A 284 4.75 -2.37 14.52
C SER A 284 4.70 -0.97 13.88
N TYR A 285 3.53 -0.34 13.89
CA TYR A 285 3.28 0.98 13.30
C TYR A 285 2.90 2.03 14.35
N SER A 286 1.60 2.18 14.64
CA SER A 286 1.08 3.08 15.66
C SER A 286 0.93 2.33 16.99
N LYS A 287 1.20 3.02 18.11
CA LYS A 287 1.02 2.50 19.47
C LYS A 287 0.27 3.52 20.31
N ALA A 288 -0.79 3.08 20.97
CA ALA A 288 -1.47 3.83 22.02
C ALA A 288 -1.13 3.18 23.37
N HIS A 289 -0.90 4.00 24.39
CA HIS A 289 -0.58 3.56 25.74
C HIS A 289 -1.33 4.44 26.73
N GLU A 290 -1.89 3.81 27.76
CA GLU A 290 -2.62 4.51 28.81
C GLU A 290 -2.43 3.78 30.14
N VAL A 291 -2.28 4.57 31.20
CA VAL A 291 -2.29 4.09 32.59
C VAL A 291 -3.74 4.15 33.07
N CYS A 292 -4.32 2.99 33.35
CA CYS A 292 -5.76 2.83 33.61
C CYS A 292 -6.10 2.35 35.03
N LEU A 293 -5.13 2.41 35.94
CA LEU A 293 -5.34 2.05 37.33
C LEU A 293 -6.53 2.84 37.92
N ASN A 294 -7.49 2.11 38.50
CA ASN A 294 -8.73 2.66 39.09
C ASN A 294 -9.71 3.36 38.11
N LEU A 295 -9.49 3.29 36.79
CA LEU A 295 -10.47 3.78 35.81
C LEU A 295 -11.55 2.74 35.57
N SER A 296 -12.82 3.17 35.49
CA SER A 296 -13.92 2.28 35.13
C SER A 296 -14.08 2.14 33.61
N HIS A 297 -13.78 3.20 32.86
CA HIS A 297 -13.90 3.24 31.40
C HIS A 297 -12.76 4.06 30.79
N THR A 298 -12.25 3.60 29.66
CA THR A 298 -11.29 4.34 28.82
C THR A 298 -11.59 4.09 27.34
N HIS A 299 -10.87 4.78 26.45
CA HIS A 299 -11.07 4.68 25.02
C HIS A 299 -9.73 4.55 24.29
N LEU A 300 -9.77 3.87 23.16
CA LEU A 300 -8.66 3.75 22.23
C LEU A 300 -8.92 4.66 21.04
N LEU A 301 -7.90 5.45 20.67
CA LEU A 301 -7.82 6.11 19.37
C LEU A 301 -6.46 5.77 18.77
N LEU A 302 -6.46 4.96 17.72
CA LEU A 302 -5.23 4.47 17.10
C LEU A 302 -5.24 4.78 15.58
N PRO A 303 -4.42 5.72 15.10
CA PRO A 303 -4.45 6.14 13.70
C PRO A 303 -3.83 5.08 12.78
N ILE A 304 -4.46 4.84 11.61
CA ILE A 304 -3.92 4.00 10.54
C ILE A 304 -3.22 4.91 9.51
N PRO A 305 -1.89 4.82 9.33
CA PRO A 305 -1.21 5.70 8.40
C PRO A 305 -1.62 5.47 6.93
N LEU A 306 -1.72 6.54 6.13
CA LEU A 306 -2.09 6.47 4.71
C LEU A 306 -1.06 5.81 3.80
N HIS A 307 0.21 5.74 4.24
CA HIS A 307 1.34 5.27 3.42
C HIS A 307 1.63 3.77 3.56
N ILE A 308 0.93 3.06 4.46
CA ILE A 308 1.11 1.61 4.63
C ILE A 308 0.37 0.85 3.53
N THR A 309 0.76 -0.40 3.32
CA THR A 309 0.10 -1.27 2.33
C THR A 309 -1.08 -2.00 2.96
N PRO A 310 -2.29 -1.97 2.36
CA PRO A 310 -3.45 -2.73 2.83
C PRO A 310 -3.20 -4.23 2.89
N THR A 311 -4.17 -4.95 3.47
CA THR A 311 -4.18 -6.42 3.49
C THR A 311 -4.09 -6.96 2.06
N PHE A 312 -3.16 -7.89 1.82
CA PHE A 312 -3.03 -8.55 0.52
C PHE A 312 -2.51 -9.99 0.64
N THR A 313 -2.73 -10.80 -0.38
CA THR A 313 -2.16 -12.13 -0.56
C THR A 313 -1.61 -12.26 -1.98
N THR A 314 -0.43 -12.86 -2.05
CA THR A 314 0.21 -13.31 -3.29
C THR A 314 0.64 -14.76 -3.13
N ASP A 315 1.07 -15.39 -4.21
CA ASP A 315 1.59 -16.77 -4.19
C ASP A 315 2.79 -16.98 -3.25
N LEU A 316 3.50 -15.90 -2.90
CA LEU A 316 4.70 -15.94 -2.07
C LEU A 316 4.43 -15.60 -0.61
N VAL A 317 3.71 -14.50 -0.38
CA VAL A 317 3.44 -13.96 0.96
C VAL A 317 2.04 -13.36 1.06
N SER A 318 1.51 -13.39 2.27
CA SER A 318 0.33 -12.63 2.69
C SER A 318 0.71 -11.59 3.73
N LEU A 319 0.13 -10.40 3.63
CA LEU A 319 0.22 -9.35 4.63
C LEU A 319 -1.10 -9.28 5.40
N GLN A 320 -1.05 -9.61 6.69
CA GLN A 320 -2.18 -9.58 7.61
C GLN A 320 -1.99 -8.47 8.65
N TRP A 321 -3.08 -8.04 9.28
CA TRP A 321 -3.07 -6.94 10.24
C TRP A 321 -3.73 -7.36 11.54
N HIS A 322 -3.11 -7.00 12.66
CA HIS A 322 -3.60 -7.35 13.99
C HIS A 322 -3.43 -6.15 14.94
N LEU A 323 -4.34 -6.02 15.89
CA LEU A 323 -4.17 -5.19 17.07
C LEU A 323 -3.55 -6.03 18.16
N HIS A 324 -2.34 -5.67 18.56
CA HIS A 324 -1.59 -6.33 19.62
C HIS A 324 -1.76 -5.59 20.93
N PHE A 325 -2.39 -6.23 21.89
CA PHE A 325 -2.67 -5.69 23.21
C PHE A 325 -1.67 -6.26 24.22
N GLU A 326 -1.04 -5.37 24.97
CA GLU A 326 -0.21 -5.72 26.13
C GLU A 326 -0.88 -5.11 27.37
N PHE A 327 -1.34 -5.94 28.29
CA PHE A 327 -1.90 -5.50 29.56
C PHE A 327 -0.91 -5.75 30.68
N VAL A 328 -0.81 -4.78 31.60
CA VAL A 328 -0.09 -4.93 32.86
C VAL A 328 -1.11 -4.95 33.98
N THR A 329 -1.21 -6.08 34.65
CA THR A 329 -2.19 -6.33 35.72
C THR A 329 -1.50 -6.42 37.07
N SER A 330 -2.20 -6.02 38.13
CA SER A 330 -1.72 -6.21 39.50
C SER A 330 -1.98 -7.64 39.95
N VAL A 331 -1.01 -8.22 40.68
CA VAL A 331 -1.17 -9.51 41.37
C VAL A 331 -1.83 -9.29 42.73
N THR A 332 -1.55 -8.17 43.39
CA THR A 332 -2.12 -7.80 44.68
C THR A 332 -3.32 -6.86 44.51
N GLU A 333 -4.32 -6.97 45.40
CA GLU A 333 -5.45 -6.04 45.38
C GLU A 333 -4.99 -4.61 45.67
N VAL A 334 -5.16 -3.72 44.69
CA VAL A 334 -4.89 -2.28 44.88
C VAL A 334 -6.15 -1.64 45.45
N LYS A 335 -6.14 -1.37 46.76
CA LYS A 335 -7.22 -0.62 47.40
C LYS A 335 -7.28 0.79 46.81
N GLY A 336 -8.39 1.10 46.13
CA GLY A 336 -8.65 2.44 45.59
C GLY A 336 -8.95 3.48 46.67
N PRO A 337 -9.19 4.75 46.28
CA PRO A 337 -9.66 5.78 47.20
C PRO A 337 -11.00 5.34 47.83
N SER A 338 -10.99 5.12 49.15
CA SER A 338 -12.19 4.78 49.91
C SER A 338 -13.08 6.02 50.06
N PRO A 339 -14.35 6.00 49.61
CA PRO A 339 -15.29 7.10 49.86
C PRO A 339 -15.71 7.22 51.34
N LEU A 340 -15.35 6.25 52.19
CA LEU A 340 -15.79 6.13 53.58
C LEU A 340 -14.70 6.51 54.61
N ALA A 341 -13.59 7.14 54.20
CA ALA A 341 -12.56 7.60 55.12
C ALA A 341 -13.01 8.88 55.85
N SER A 342 -13.95 8.73 56.79
CA SER A 342 -14.43 9.75 57.72
C SER A 342 -13.43 9.98 58.86
N SER A 343 -12.21 10.40 58.52
CA SER A 343 -11.29 11.02 59.48
C SER A 343 -10.57 12.17 58.79
N LYS A 344 -10.54 13.34 59.44
CA LYS A 344 -10.08 14.63 58.88
C LYS A 344 -8.63 14.65 58.35
N ASP A 345 -7.87 13.57 58.46
CA ASP A 345 -6.43 13.51 58.18
C ASP A 345 -6.01 12.54 57.05
N GLN A 346 -6.92 11.89 56.33
CA GLN A 346 -6.56 11.03 55.18
C GLN A 346 -7.44 11.29 53.95
N LEU A 347 -7.28 12.47 53.33
CA LEU A 347 -7.97 12.84 52.09
C LEU A 347 -7.16 12.60 50.81
N GLU A 348 -5.91 12.15 50.89
CA GLU A 348 -5.09 11.89 49.71
C GLU A 348 -4.80 10.40 49.58
N TRP A 349 -5.50 9.73 48.66
CA TRP A 349 -5.06 8.41 48.21
C TRP A 349 -3.67 8.55 47.57
N ARG A 350 -2.71 7.76 48.07
CA ARG A 350 -1.36 7.71 47.52
C ARG A 350 -1.17 6.38 46.81
N ALA A 351 -0.71 6.45 45.56
CA ALA A 351 -0.36 5.27 44.81
C ALA A 351 0.73 4.46 45.56
N PRO A 352 0.67 3.12 45.53
CA PRO A 352 1.71 2.28 46.11
C PRO A 352 3.09 2.60 45.50
N THR A 353 4.14 2.59 46.32
CA THR A 353 5.52 2.82 45.85
C THR A 353 6.08 1.65 45.05
N SER A 354 5.52 0.45 45.24
CA SER A 354 5.86 -0.77 44.52
C SER A 354 4.61 -1.61 44.34
N LEU A 355 4.47 -2.24 43.19
CA LEU A 355 3.33 -3.10 42.87
C LEU A 355 3.83 -4.38 42.19
N ASP A 356 3.31 -5.52 42.64
CA ASP A 356 3.57 -6.79 41.99
C ASP A 356 2.71 -6.89 40.73
N ILE A 357 3.37 -6.98 39.57
CA ILE A 357 2.72 -6.94 38.27
C ILE A 357 2.91 -8.22 37.47
N GLU A 358 1.93 -8.50 36.61
CA GLU A 358 1.99 -9.54 35.59
C GLU A 358 1.58 -8.95 34.25
N THR A 359 2.25 -9.38 33.17
CA THR A 359 1.91 -8.99 31.81
C THR A 359 1.14 -10.08 31.08
N MET A 360 0.15 -9.68 30.29
CA MET A 360 -0.54 -10.59 29.37
C MET A 360 -0.70 -9.95 28.00
N VAL A 361 -0.79 -10.80 26.99
CA VAL A 361 -0.92 -10.41 25.59
C VAL A 361 -2.25 -10.92 25.04
N TRP A 362 -2.88 -10.13 24.20
CA TRP A 362 -4.04 -10.53 23.41
C TRP A 362 -3.95 -9.93 22.01
N ASP A 363 -4.27 -10.68 20.98
CA ASP A 363 -4.23 -10.23 19.59
C ASP A 363 -5.62 -10.29 18.97
N LEU A 364 -6.01 -9.21 18.27
CA LEU A 364 -7.26 -9.14 17.52
C LEU A 364 -6.98 -8.94 16.02
N PRO A 365 -7.37 -9.87 15.13
CA PRO A 365 -7.23 -9.68 13.70
C PRO A 365 -8.16 -8.56 13.20
N ILE A 366 -7.61 -7.73 12.32
CA ILE A 366 -8.34 -6.69 11.61
C ILE A 366 -8.01 -6.74 10.12
N THR A 367 -8.87 -6.16 9.29
CA THR A 367 -8.64 -6.02 7.86
C THR A 367 -8.44 -4.55 7.52
N ILE A 368 -7.28 -4.22 6.96
CA ILE A 368 -7.03 -2.90 6.39
C ILE A 368 -7.35 -2.95 4.89
N LEU A 369 -8.26 -2.08 4.48
CA LEU A 369 -8.72 -1.88 3.12
C LEU A 369 -8.02 -0.67 2.49
N PRO A 370 -7.81 -0.69 1.17
CA PRO A 370 -7.32 0.48 0.45
C PRO A 370 -8.30 1.66 0.54
N THR A 371 -7.79 2.85 0.23
CA THR A 371 -8.61 4.06 0.02
C THR A 371 -8.40 4.58 -1.40
N THR A 372 -9.00 5.72 -1.73
CA THR A 372 -8.86 6.38 -3.03
C THR A 372 -7.39 6.67 -3.34
N PRO A 373 -6.87 6.29 -4.52
CA PRO A 373 -5.47 6.50 -4.89
C PRO A 373 -4.96 7.93 -4.76
N SER A 374 -5.84 8.93 -4.97
CA SER A 374 -5.48 10.35 -4.82
C SER A 374 -5.11 10.73 -3.39
N GLN A 375 -5.78 10.15 -2.38
CA GLN A 375 -5.46 10.38 -0.96
C GLN A 375 -4.12 9.75 -0.59
N VAL A 376 -3.86 8.54 -1.10
CA VAL A 376 -2.58 7.86 -0.88
C VAL A 376 -1.44 8.61 -1.57
N ALA A 377 -1.67 9.13 -2.79
CA ALA A 377 -0.68 9.92 -3.53
C ALA A 377 -0.24 11.17 -2.75
N GLN A 378 -1.17 11.85 -2.07
CA GLN A 378 -0.88 13.01 -1.23
C GLN A 378 0.04 12.66 -0.04
N ALA A 379 -0.07 11.44 0.50
CA ALA A 379 0.74 11.01 1.64
C ALA A 379 2.18 10.62 1.25
N ILE A 380 2.43 10.21 0.00
CA ILE A 380 3.72 9.65 -0.43
C ILE A 380 4.62 10.70 -1.11
N CYS A 381 4.06 11.83 -1.55
CA CYS A 381 4.80 12.93 -2.20
C CYS A 381 5.73 12.47 -3.35
N MET A 382 5.33 11.45 -4.12
CA MET A 382 6.09 11.00 -5.28
C MET A 382 6.00 12.01 -6.42
N PRO A 383 7.11 12.36 -7.09
CA PRO A 383 7.07 13.22 -8.26
C PRO A 383 6.27 12.55 -9.38
N ALA A 384 5.30 13.26 -9.92
CA ALA A 384 4.50 12.77 -11.05
C ALA A 384 5.22 13.00 -12.41
N GLN A 385 6.25 13.84 -12.42
CA GLN A 385 7.02 14.24 -13.60
C GLN A 385 8.47 13.82 -13.46
N HIS A 386 8.99 13.20 -14.52
CA HIS A 386 10.38 12.76 -14.62
C HIS A 386 10.97 13.18 -15.96
N THR A 387 12.24 13.57 -15.95
CA THR A 387 12.95 13.99 -17.17
C THR A 387 14.20 13.14 -17.39
N LEU A 388 14.56 12.99 -18.66
CA LEU A 388 15.73 12.26 -19.12
C LEU A 388 16.39 13.03 -20.27
N PRO A 389 17.64 13.50 -20.11
CA PRO A 389 18.40 14.06 -21.22
C PRO A 389 18.98 12.96 -22.13
N LEU A 390 18.78 13.08 -23.44
CA LEU A 390 19.19 12.14 -24.49
C LEU A 390 20.54 12.43 -25.12
#